data_AF-A0A7T7KLZ0-F1
#
_entry.id   AF-A0A7T7KLZ0-F1
#
_cell.length_a   1.000
_cell.length_b   1.000
_cell.length_c   1.000
_cell.angle_alpha   90.00
_cell.angle_beta   90.00
_cell.angle_gamma   90.00
#
_symmetry.space_group_name_H-M   'P 1'
#
loop_
_entity.id
_entity.type
_entity.pdbx_description
1 polymer ?
#
loop_
_entity_poly.entity_id
_entity_poly.type
_entity_poly.pdbx_seq_one_letter_code
_entity_poly.pdbx_strand_id
1 'polypeptide(L)'
;MAFLREALQRSHQRVPRSRPPAPARRHSVLRSPCGHTQRIAIANIITGRVGCEQCGTCWSAAPSEIYVLAFEVPHKGSFIKLGYSRDPESRLRYQLGIPGSVEATVLYRFPMRTGHIAQKTEKAMHGKLKQRFPDWVIPCNELADWINVKTEIYRADILPHVLTHLKAATANQQTSPRSGKPRSSG
;
A
#
# COMPACT_ATOMS: atom_id res chain seq x y z
N MET A 1 -26.19 29.98 15.92
CA MET A 1 -24.82 30.52 15.89
C MET A 1 -23.97 29.61 16.76
N ALA A 2 -23.21 28.68 16.17
CA ALA A 2 -21.84 28.96 15.76
C ALA A 2 -21.00 29.36 17.00
N PHE A 3 -20.21 28.42 17.54
CA PHE A 3 -18.80 28.24 17.19
C PHE A 3 -17.88 29.01 18.15
N LEU A 4 -16.95 28.26 18.75
CA LEU A 4 -15.56 28.57 19.15
C LEU A 4 -15.20 28.45 20.64
N ARG A 5 -14.39 27.40 20.90
CA ARG A 5 -13.21 27.31 21.80
C ARG A 5 -13.54 27.36 23.31
N GLU A 6 -13.07 26.43 24.13
CA GLU A 6 -11.64 26.10 24.26
C GLU A 6 -11.45 24.75 24.97
N ALA A 7 -10.50 24.00 24.42
CA ALA A 7 -10.03 22.72 24.91
C ALA A 7 -8.93 22.91 25.97
N LEU A 8 -8.55 21.79 26.61
CA LEU A 8 -7.35 21.54 27.42
C LEU A 8 -7.48 21.84 28.93
N GLN A 9 -7.83 20.81 29.70
CA GLN A 9 -6.95 20.24 30.76
C GLN A 9 -7.71 19.27 31.68
N ARG A 10 -7.44 17.97 31.55
CA ARG A 10 -6.80 17.11 32.57
C ARG A 10 -7.06 15.60 32.35
N SER A 11 -5.97 14.86 32.55
CA SER A 11 -5.88 13.43 32.91
C SER A 11 -6.38 12.36 31.92
N HIS A 12 -5.52 11.98 30.98
CA HIS A 12 -5.58 10.66 30.33
C HIS A 12 -4.70 9.65 31.10
N GLN A 13 -5.32 8.83 31.96
CA GLN A 13 -4.79 7.49 32.23
C GLN A 13 -4.94 6.67 30.95
N ARG A 14 -3.81 6.27 30.33
CA ARG A 14 -3.83 5.37 29.16
C ARG A 14 -4.09 3.94 29.63
N VAL A 15 -5.34 3.51 29.52
CA VAL A 15 -5.70 2.09 29.49
C VAL A 15 -5.07 1.47 28.22
N PRO A 16 -4.43 0.30 28.28
CA PRO A 16 -3.94 -0.37 27.08
C PRO A 16 -5.14 -0.70 26.18
N ARG A 17 -5.21 -0.09 25.00
CA ARG A 17 -6.21 -0.42 23.99
C ARG A 17 -5.89 -1.82 23.47
N SER A 18 -6.57 -2.83 24.00
CA SER A 18 -6.74 -4.11 23.32
C SER A 18 -7.11 -3.82 21.86
N ARG A 19 -6.31 -4.35 20.93
CA ARG A 19 -6.50 -4.17 19.48
C ARG A 19 -7.94 -4.56 19.14
N PRO A 20 -8.80 -3.64 18.65
CA PRO A 20 -10.11 -4.04 18.18
C PRO A 20 -9.92 -5.07 17.05
N PRO A 21 -10.75 -6.12 16.96
CA PRO A 21 -10.72 -7.03 15.83
C PRO A 21 -10.76 -6.21 14.55
N ALA A 22 -9.91 -6.56 13.58
CA ALA A 22 -9.87 -5.85 12.29
C ALA A 22 -11.31 -5.77 11.74
N PRO A 23 -11.83 -4.59 11.38
CA PRO A 23 -13.20 -4.47 10.94
C PRO A 23 -13.40 -5.42 9.76
N ALA A 24 -14.43 -6.27 9.85
CA ALA A 24 -14.82 -7.14 8.74
C ALA A 24 -14.87 -6.27 7.48
N ARG A 25 -14.03 -6.59 6.48
CA ARG A 25 -13.93 -5.78 5.27
C ARG A 25 -15.23 -5.94 4.49
N ARG A 26 -16.21 -5.06 4.76
CA ARG A 26 -17.48 -5.04 4.05
C ARG A 26 -17.27 -4.42 2.68
N HIS A 27 -17.81 -5.08 1.67
CA HIS A 27 -17.73 -4.66 0.28
C HIS A 27 -19.14 -4.47 -0.27
N SER A 28 -19.31 -3.51 -1.17
CA SER A 28 -20.50 -3.34 -2.00
C SER A 28 -20.14 -3.57 -3.48
N VAL A 29 -21.15 -3.70 -4.34
CA VAL A 29 -20.98 -3.82 -5.78
C VAL A 29 -21.23 -2.46 -6.42
N LEU A 30 -20.20 -1.92 -7.10
CA LEU A 30 -20.31 -0.70 -7.89
C LEU A 30 -20.52 -1.08 -9.36
N ARG A 31 -21.62 -0.60 -9.94
CA ARG A 31 -21.89 -0.66 -11.38
C ARG A 31 -21.58 0.71 -11.97
N SER A 32 -20.67 0.75 -12.95
CA SER A 32 -20.23 2.00 -13.58
C SER A 32 -20.96 2.25 -14.92
N PRO A 33 -21.09 3.51 -15.39
CA PRO A 33 -21.74 3.81 -16.66
C PRO A 33 -21.13 3.12 -17.88
N CYS A 34 -19.83 2.75 -17.83
CA CYS A 34 -19.16 1.98 -18.88
C CYS A 34 -19.55 0.48 -18.90
N GLY A 35 -20.49 0.04 -18.06
CA GLY A 35 -20.93 -1.36 -17.93
C GLY A 35 -20.06 -2.22 -17.00
N HIS A 36 -18.92 -1.71 -16.53
CA HIS A 36 -18.03 -2.45 -15.62
C HIS A 36 -18.66 -2.58 -14.21
N THR A 37 -18.58 -3.78 -13.64
CA THR A 37 -19.06 -4.10 -12.29
C THR A 37 -17.89 -4.57 -11.42
N GLN A 38 -17.74 -3.99 -10.24
CA GLN A 38 -16.61 -4.28 -9.34
C GLN A 38 -17.01 -4.28 -7.87
N ARG A 39 -16.20 -4.95 -7.04
CA ARG A 39 -16.34 -4.90 -5.58
C ARG A 39 -15.58 -3.70 -5.03
N ILE A 40 -16.25 -2.83 -4.29
CA ILE A 40 -15.65 -1.68 -3.63
C ILE A 40 -15.78 -1.79 -2.11
N ALA A 41 -14.72 -1.44 -1.38
CA ALA A 41 -14.78 -1.38 0.08
C ALA A 41 -15.76 -0.29 0.53
N ILE A 42 -16.62 -0.58 1.51
CA ILE A 42 -17.59 0.42 2.02
C ILE A 42 -16.87 1.67 2.54
N ALA A 43 -15.69 1.52 3.15
CA ALA A 43 -14.87 2.65 3.59
C ALA A 43 -14.49 3.61 2.44
N ASN A 44 -14.29 3.10 1.23
CA ASN A 44 -14.02 3.93 0.05
C ASN A 44 -15.28 4.67 -0.42
N ILE A 45 -16.46 4.05 -0.29
CA ILE A 45 -17.74 4.73 -0.55
C ILE A 45 -17.93 5.88 0.43
N ILE A 46 -17.80 5.60 1.73
CA ILE A 46 -17.96 6.59 2.80
C ILE A 46 -16.98 7.76 2.62
N THR A 47 -15.73 7.48 2.23
CA THR A 47 -14.70 8.51 2.06
C THR A 47 -14.72 9.17 0.67
N GLY A 48 -15.72 8.88 -0.18
CA GLY A 48 -15.83 9.44 -1.53
C GLY A 48 -14.76 8.97 -2.52
N ARG A 49 -13.95 7.97 -2.15
CA ARG A 49 -12.88 7.38 -2.99
C ARG A 49 -13.45 6.30 -3.91
N VAL A 50 -14.43 6.70 -4.73
CA VAL A 50 -15.18 5.82 -5.62
C VAL A 50 -14.75 6.05 -7.06
N GLY A 51 -14.48 4.98 -7.80
CA GLY A 51 -14.32 5.09 -9.25
C GLY A 51 -14.14 3.76 -9.94
N CYS A 52 -14.50 3.73 -11.22
CA CYS A 52 -14.44 2.57 -12.08
C CYS A 52 -12.99 2.09 -12.29
N GLU A 53 -12.67 0.82 -12.03
CA GLU A 53 -11.35 0.24 -12.36
C GLU A 53 -11.03 0.21 -13.88
N GLN A 54 -12.05 0.34 -14.74
CA GLN A 54 -11.89 0.26 -16.19
C GLN A 54 -11.86 1.63 -16.88
N CYS A 55 -12.65 2.60 -16.41
CA CYS A 55 -12.77 3.92 -17.04
C CYS A 55 -12.65 5.10 -16.07
N GLY A 56 -12.44 4.83 -14.78
CA GLY A 56 -12.42 5.84 -13.73
C GLY A 56 -11.04 6.43 -13.51
N THR A 57 -11.00 7.65 -12.98
CA THR A 57 -9.76 8.40 -12.69
C THR A 57 -9.46 8.48 -11.19
N CYS A 58 -10.29 7.84 -10.34
CA CYS A 58 -10.08 7.83 -8.89
C CYS A 58 -8.73 7.19 -8.52
N TRP A 59 -8.22 7.49 -7.33
CA TRP A 59 -6.89 7.09 -6.88
C TRP A 59 -6.62 5.57 -6.95
N SER A 60 -7.65 4.74 -6.78
CA SER A 60 -7.55 3.27 -6.90
C SER A 60 -7.61 2.76 -8.34
N ALA A 61 -8.17 3.55 -9.27
CA ALA A 61 -8.29 3.19 -10.68
C ALA A 61 -7.12 3.74 -11.52
N ALA A 62 -6.43 4.78 -11.06
CA ALA A 62 -5.24 5.31 -11.71
C ALA A 62 -4.09 4.27 -11.72
N PRO A 63 -3.21 4.29 -12.74
CA PRO A 63 -1.98 3.51 -12.75
C PRO A 63 -1.15 3.74 -11.48
N SER A 64 -0.50 2.69 -11.00
CA SER A 64 0.30 2.70 -9.79
C SER A 64 1.51 1.80 -9.99
N GLU A 65 2.46 1.81 -9.07
CA GLU A 65 3.61 0.92 -9.08
C GLU A 65 3.67 0.12 -7.78
N ILE A 66 4.12 -1.13 -7.85
CA ILE A 66 4.70 -1.80 -6.68
C ILE A 66 6.17 -1.44 -6.65
N TYR A 67 6.69 -1.11 -5.47
CA TYR A 67 8.08 -0.75 -5.29
C TYR A 67 8.74 -1.51 -4.14
N VAL A 68 10.04 -1.71 -4.26
CA VAL A 68 10.92 -2.13 -3.16
C VAL A 68 11.86 -0.97 -2.87
N LEU A 69 11.74 -0.44 -1.67
CA LEU A 69 12.65 0.53 -1.10
C LEU A 69 13.68 -0.19 -0.25
N ALA A 70 14.95 0.20 -0.36
CA ALA A 70 15.97 -0.13 0.64
C ALA A 70 16.36 1.13 1.40
N PHE A 71 16.70 0.96 2.67
CA PHE A 71 17.22 2.03 3.52
C PHE A 71 18.10 1.45 4.62
N GLU A 72 19.05 2.25 5.09
CA GLU A 72 19.98 1.85 6.15
C GLU A 72 19.77 2.68 7.40
N VAL A 73 19.55 2.01 8.52
CA VAL A 73 19.37 2.69 9.80
C VAL A 73 20.65 2.57 10.62
N PRO A 74 21.25 3.70 11.05
CA PRO A 74 22.43 3.70 11.89
C PRO A 74 22.29 2.75 13.08
N HIS A 75 23.30 1.90 13.28
CA HIS A 75 23.38 0.91 14.37
C HIS A 75 22.28 -0.17 14.39
N LYS A 76 21.39 -0.22 13.40
CA LYS A 76 20.29 -1.20 13.31
C LYS A 76 20.36 -2.07 12.05
N GLY A 77 21.09 -1.62 11.03
CA GLY A 77 21.39 -2.36 9.81
C GLY A 77 20.51 -1.95 8.62
N SER A 78 20.51 -2.82 7.60
CA SER A 78 19.81 -2.57 6.34
C SER A 78 18.42 -3.21 6.31
N PHE A 79 17.47 -2.46 5.75
CA PHE A 79 16.08 -2.85 5.69
C PHE A 79 15.50 -2.62 4.29
N ILE A 80 14.41 -3.32 4.01
CA ILE A 80 13.59 -3.05 2.84
C ILE A 80 12.14 -2.81 3.21
N LYS A 81 11.47 -1.97 2.43
CA LYS A 81 10.02 -1.81 2.43
C LYS A 81 9.46 -2.20 1.08
N LEU A 82 8.53 -3.15 1.10
CA LEU A 82 7.65 -3.43 -0.04
C LEU A 82 6.38 -2.59 0.12
N GLY A 83 5.95 -1.93 -0.94
CA GLY A 83 4.75 -1.10 -0.93
C GLY A 83 4.24 -0.79 -2.33
N TYR A 84 3.19 0.02 -2.41
CA TYR A 84 2.67 0.53 -3.68
C TYR A 84 2.44 2.05 -3.64
N SER A 85 2.65 2.72 -4.76
CA SER A 85 2.41 4.16 -4.92
C SER A 85 2.24 4.52 -6.38
N ARG A 86 1.55 5.63 -6.66
CA ARG A 86 1.58 6.26 -8.00
C ARG A 86 2.90 6.97 -8.29
N ASP A 87 3.58 7.38 -7.22
CA ASP A 87 4.85 8.07 -7.23
C ASP A 87 5.67 7.56 -6.03
N PRO A 88 6.48 6.50 -6.22
CA PRO A 88 7.32 5.96 -5.15
C PRO A 88 8.39 6.93 -4.67
N GLU A 89 8.88 7.81 -5.53
CA GLU A 89 9.96 8.76 -5.24
C GLU A 89 9.48 9.88 -4.30
N SER A 90 8.33 10.47 -4.59
CA SER A 90 7.69 11.44 -3.68
C SER A 90 7.28 10.79 -2.36
N ARG A 91 6.80 9.54 -2.41
CA ARG A 91 6.44 8.78 -1.19
C ARG A 91 7.65 8.53 -0.31
N LEU A 92 8.79 8.18 -0.91
CA LEU A 92 10.06 8.02 -0.22
C LEU A 92 10.46 9.29 0.53
N ARG A 93 10.51 10.42 -0.18
CA ARG A 93 11.08 11.67 0.33
C ARG A 93 10.17 12.41 1.33
N TYR A 94 8.85 12.29 1.20
CA TYR A 94 7.91 13.12 1.97
C TYR A 94 6.95 12.37 2.88
N GLN A 95 6.68 11.07 2.64
CA GLN A 95 5.60 10.35 3.34
C GLN A 95 6.06 9.25 4.28
N LEU A 96 7.25 8.68 4.04
CA LEU A 96 7.78 7.64 4.93
C LEU A 96 8.34 8.22 6.23
N GLY A 97 8.61 9.53 6.28
CA GLY A 97 9.18 10.19 7.45
C GLY A 97 10.57 9.66 7.80
N ILE A 98 11.30 9.16 6.79
CA ILE A 98 12.69 8.76 6.94
C ILE A 98 13.50 10.05 7.16
N PRO A 99 14.28 10.16 8.25
CA PRO A 99 15.17 11.30 8.47
C PRO A 99 16.08 11.52 7.26
N GLY A 100 16.37 12.77 6.89
CA GLY A 100 17.26 13.07 5.77
C GLY A 100 18.70 12.54 5.95
N SER A 101 19.06 12.10 7.16
CA SER A 101 20.32 11.42 7.47
C SER A 101 20.33 9.92 7.16
N VAL A 102 19.19 9.34 6.76
CA VAL A 102 19.08 7.93 6.37
C VAL A 102 19.05 7.84 4.86
N GLU A 103 20.08 7.20 4.31
CA GLU A 103 20.14 6.87 2.89
C GLU A 103 19.04 5.87 2.56
N ALA A 104 18.22 6.21 1.55
CA ALA A 104 17.12 5.39 1.12
C ALA A 104 16.97 5.44 -0.41
N THR A 105 16.78 4.29 -1.03
CA THR A 105 16.79 4.15 -2.49
C THR A 105 15.72 3.18 -2.95
N VAL A 106 14.99 3.54 -4.01
CA VAL A 106 14.07 2.62 -4.68
C VAL A 106 14.89 1.64 -5.50
N LEU A 107 15.00 0.39 -5.04
CA LEU A 107 15.73 -0.65 -5.74
C LEU A 107 14.95 -1.20 -6.94
N TYR A 108 13.64 -1.31 -6.80
CA TYR A 108 12.77 -1.88 -7.84
C TYR A 108 11.45 -1.14 -7.91
N ARG A 109 10.96 -0.98 -9.14
CA ARG A 109 9.62 -0.50 -9.45
C ARG A 109 8.98 -1.42 -10.48
N PHE A 110 7.70 -1.71 -10.32
CA PHE A 110 6.94 -2.46 -11.28
C PHE A 110 5.60 -1.79 -11.56
N PRO A 111 5.31 -1.39 -12.81
CA PRO A 111 4.08 -0.70 -13.16
C PRO A 111 2.88 -1.64 -13.09
N MET A 112 1.82 -1.16 -12.46
CA MET A 112 0.53 -1.82 -12.31
C MET A 112 -0.53 -0.99 -13.01
N ARG A 113 -1.42 -1.67 -13.73
CA ARG A 113 -2.49 -1.02 -14.50
C ARG A 113 -3.36 -0.11 -13.65
N THR A 114 -3.64 -0.51 -12.41
CA THR A 114 -4.40 0.29 -11.45
C THR A 114 -3.85 0.14 -10.03
N GLY A 115 -4.09 1.14 -9.18
CA GLY A 115 -3.80 1.08 -7.75
C GLY A 115 -4.51 -0.05 -7.01
N HIS A 116 -5.69 -0.48 -7.48
CA HIS A 116 -6.39 -1.65 -6.93
C HIS A 116 -5.62 -2.95 -7.16
N ILE A 117 -5.14 -3.16 -8.39
CA ILE A 117 -4.32 -4.33 -8.73
C ILE A 117 -3.02 -4.28 -7.92
N ALA A 118 -2.40 -3.10 -7.80
CA ALA A 118 -1.20 -2.92 -6.98
C ALA A 118 -1.45 -3.28 -5.51
N GLN A 119 -2.50 -2.75 -4.89
CA GLN A 119 -2.86 -3.04 -3.50
C GLN A 119 -3.19 -4.52 -3.27
N LYS A 120 -3.96 -5.15 -4.17
CA LYS A 120 -4.30 -6.58 -4.05
C LYS A 120 -3.05 -7.45 -4.15
N THR A 121 -2.16 -7.13 -5.09
CA THR A 121 -0.92 -7.86 -5.32
C THR A 121 0.05 -7.69 -4.15
N GLU A 122 0.24 -6.45 -3.68
CA GLU A 122 1.05 -6.12 -2.50
C GLU A 122 0.56 -6.88 -1.26
N LYS A 123 -0.74 -6.85 -0.98
CA LYS A 123 -1.32 -7.56 0.16
C LYS A 123 -1.11 -9.08 0.08
N ALA A 124 -1.29 -9.65 -1.11
CA ALA A 124 -1.06 -11.08 -1.33
C ALA A 124 0.41 -11.45 -1.12
N MET A 125 1.34 -10.60 -1.56
CA MET A 125 2.77 -10.76 -1.32
C MET A 125 3.10 -10.70 0.16
N HIS A 126 2.58 -9.72 0.90
CA HIS A 126 2.80 -9.65 2.34
C HIS A 126 2.26 -10.86 3.08
N GLY A 127 1.11 -11.41 2.66
CA GLY A 127 0.59 -12.67 3.20
C GLY A 127 1.58 -13.82 3.03
N LYS A 128 2.08 -14.02 1.81
CA LYS A 128 3.06 -15.08 1.48
C LYS A 128 4.38 -14.90 2.22
N LEU A 129 4.92 -13.68 2.25
CA LEU A 129 6.19 -13.38 2.91
C LEU A 129 6.08 -13.59 4.43
N LYS A 130 5.00 -13.14 5.06
CA LYS A 130 4.78 -13.33 6.51
C LYS A 130 4.60 -14.81 6.87
N GLN A 131 3.95 -15.58 6.01
CA GLN A 131 3.76 -17.01 6.22
C GLN A 131 5.07 -17.79 6.09
N ARG A 132 5.91 -17.44 5.11
CA ARG A 132 7.12 -18.20 4.78
C ARG A 132 8.38 -17.71 5.52
N PHE A 133 8.43 -16.42 5.85
CA PHE A 133 9.58 -15.75 6.44
C PHE A 133 9.14 -14.83 7.60
N PRO A 134 8.51 -15.38 8.66
CA PRO A 134 8.00 -14.58 9.76
C PRO A 134 9.12 -13.81 10.49
N ASP A 135 10.29 -14.43 10.66
CA ASP A 135 11.44 -13.85 11.40
C ASP A 135 12.06 -12.65 10.68
N TRP A 136 11.77 -12.49 9.39
CA TRP A 136 12.28 -11.42 8.55
C TRP A 136 11.42 -10.16 8.61
N VAL A 137 10.23 -10.25 9.23
CA VAL A 137 9.30 -9.14 9.39
C VAL A 137 9.75 -8.29 10.58
N ILE A 138 10.01 -7.01 10.36
CA ILE A 138 10.40 -6.10 11.44
C ILE A 138 9.16 -5.62 12.19
N PRO A 139 9.10 -5.82 13.53
CA PRO A 139 8.10 -5.20 14.37
C PRO A 139 8.15 -3.67 14.30
N CYS A 140 6.98 -3.03 14.27
CA CYS A 140 6.83 -1.57 14.15
C CYS A 140 7.64 -0.78 15.19
N ASN A 141 7.75 -1.30 16.41
CA ASN A 141 8.44 -0.63 17.52
C ASN A 141 9.96 -0.59 17.34
N GLU A 142 10.56 -1.49 16.55
CA GLU A 142 12.01 -1.51 16.38
C GLU A 142 12.54 -0.29 15.62
N LEU A 143 11.70 0.30 14.77
CA LEU A 143 12.04 1.42 13.87
C LEU A 143 11.13 2.64 14.04
N ALA A 144 10.34 2.70 15.11
CA ALA A 144 9.33 3.76 15.30
C ALA A 144 9.91 5.18 15.30
N ASP A 145 11.17 5.34 15.73
CA ASP A 145 11.88 6.64 15.75
C ASP A 145 12.50 7.01 14.38
N TRP A 146 12.51 6.06 13.44
CA TRP A 146 13.22 6.19 12.16
C TRP A 146 12.29 6.21 10.95
N ILE A 147 11.08 5.67 11.07
CA ILE A 147 10.14 5.61 9.96
C ILE A 147 8.69 5.63 10.46
N ASN A 148 7.85 6.43 9.81
CA ASN A 148 6.45 6.60 10.19
C ASN A 148 5.57 5.40 9.80
N VAL A 149 6.09 4.49 8.97
CA VAL A 149 5.32 3.33 8.50
C VAL A 149 5.38 2.18 9.47
N LYS A 150 4.19 1.68 9.81
CA LYS A 150 4.02 0.73 10.92
C LYS A 150 4.07 -0.73 10.50
N THR A 151 4.10 -1.00 9.19
CA THR A 151 4.02 -2.35 8.64
C THR A 151 4.87 -2.47 7.37
N GLU A 152 5.14 -3.73 7.01
CA GLU A 152 5.70 -4.12 5.70
C GLU A 152 7.19 -3.76 5.55
N ILE A 153 7.90 -3.73 6.67
CA ILE A 153 9.35 -3.60 6.71
C ILE A 153 9.94 -4.98 6.96
N TYR A 154 11.02 -5.27 6.26
CA TYR A 154 11.75 -6.53 6.36
C TYR A 154 13.25 -6.28 6.51
N ARG A 155 13.98 -7.24 7.09
CA ARG A 155 15.45 -7.29 6.96
C ARG A 155 15.83 -7.38 5.49
N ALA A 156 16.93 -6.72 5.09
CA ALA A 156 17.31 -6.60 3.68
C ALA A 156 17.55 -7.94 2.98
N ASP A 157 17.99 -8.98 3.69
CA ASP A 157 18.37 -10.26 3.08
C ASP A 157 17.17 -11.07 2.56
N ILE A 158 15.92 -10.68 2.86
CA ILE A 158 14.74 -11.26 2.20
C ILE A 158 14.59 -10.80 0.73
N LEU A 159 15.37 -9.79 0.31
CA LEU A 159 15.24 -9.16 -1.01
C LEU A 159 15.18 -10.19 -2.17
N PRO A 160 16.06 -11.21 -2.28
CA PRO A 160 15.98 -12.19 -3.37
C PRO A 160 14.63 -12.92 -3.43
N HIS A 161 14.01 -13.20 -2.28
CA HIS A 161 12.68 -13.83 -2.21
C HIS A 161 11.58 -12.86 -2.64
N VAL A 162 11.66 -11.60 -2.23
CA VAL A 162 10.73 -10.54 -2.68
C VAL A 162 10.78 -10.38 -4.19
N LEU A 163 11.98 -10.34 -4.78
CA LEU A 163 12.16 -10.21 -6.23
C LEU A 163 11.62 -11.42 -6.99
N THR A 164 11.82 -12.63 -6.46
CA THR A 164 11.25 -13.85 -7.04
C THR A 164 9.73 -13.79 -7.08
N HIS A 165 9.09 -13.35 -5.99
CA HIS A 165 7.65 -13.20 -5.94
C HIS A 165 7.13 -12.07 -6.84
N LEU A 166 7.88 -10.97 -6.97
CA LEU A 166 7.55 -9.92 -7.93
C LEU A 166 7.57 -10.48 -9.35
N LYS A 167 8.67 -11.11 -9.79
CA LYS A 167 8.78 -11.69 -11.13
C LYS A 167 7.64 -12.68 -11.45
N ALA A 168 7.24 -13.50 -10.49
CA ALA A 168 6.11 -14.43 -10.67
C ALA A 168 4.76 -13.71 -10.77
N ALA A 169 4.52 -12.66 -9.96
CA ALA A 169 3.28 -11.89 -9.98
C ALA A 169 3.11 -11.08 -11.28
N THR A 170 4.22 -10.71 -11.92
CA THR A 170 4.23 -9.90 -13.14
C THR A 170 4.06 -10.75 -14.40
N ALA A 171 4.64 -11.96 -14.43
CA ALA A 171 4.41 -12.93 -15.49
C ALA A 171 2.91 -13.27 -15.65
N ASN A 172 2.19 -13.43 -14.54
CA ASN A 172 0.75 -13.72 -14.54
C ASN A 172 -0.13 -12.55 -15.00
N GLN A 173 0.40 -11.32 -15.02
CA GLN A 173 -0.34 -10.14 -15.50
C GLN A 173 -0.16 -9.90 -17.00
N GLN A 174 0.93 -10.39 -17.60
CA GLN A 174 1.15 -10.33 -19.05
C GLN A 174 0.27 -11.33 -19.82
N THR A 175 -0.19 -12.40 -19.17
CA THR A 175 -1.01 -13.47 -19.77
C THR A 175 -2.52 -13.25 -19.66
N SER A 176 -2.98 -12.21 -18.94
CA SER A 176 -4.42 -11.89 -18.87
C SER A 176 -4.85 -11.05 -20.10
N PRO A 177 -5.88 -11.46 -20.86
CA PRO A 177 -6.22 -10.81 -22.13
C PRO A 177 -6.55 -9.33 -21.98
N ARG A 178 -6.08 -8.52 -22.94
CA ARG A 178 -6.53 -7.14 -23.16
C ARG A 178 -8.02 -7.16 -23.49
N SER A 179 -8.90 -6.87 -22.54
CA SER A 179 -10.28 -6.47 -22.84
C SER A 179 -10.29 -5.01 -23.33
N GLY A 180 -9.61 -4.76 -24.45
CA GLY A 180 -9.75 -3.54 -25.23
C GLY A 180 -10.86 -3.76 -26.24
N LYS A 181 -12.05 -3.21 -25.99
CA LYS A 181 -13.09 -3.14 -27.02
C LYS A 181 -12.54 -2.21 -28.13
N PRO A 182 -12.42 -2.64 -29.38
CA PRO A 182 -12.04 -1.74 -30.46
C PRO A 182 -13.12 -0.65 -30.57
N ARG A 183 -12.69 0.62 -30.71
CA ARG A 183 -13.60 1.69 -31.10
C ARG A 183 -13.98 1.44 -32.54
N SER A 184 -15.23 1.08 -32.77
CA SER A 184 -15.88 1.12 -34.07
C SER A 184 -16.50 2.51 -34.26
N SER A 185 -16.07 3.21 -35.30
CA SER A 185 -16.81 4.27 -36.00
C SER A 185 -15.92 4.74 -37.15
N GLY A 186 -16.25 4.56 -38.44
CA GLY A 186 -17.58 4.33 -39.00
C GLY A 186 -18.38 5.61 -38.96
#